data_AF-A0A1M6CHR4-F1
#
_entry.id   AF-A0A1M6CHR4-F1
#
_cell.length_a   1.000
_cell.length_b   1.000
_cell.length_c   1.000
_cell.angle_alpha   90.00
_cell.angle_beta   90.00
_cell.angle_gamma   90.00
#
_symmetry.space_group_name_H-M   'P 1'
#
loop_
_entity.id
_entity.type
_entity.pdbx_description
1 polymer ?
#
loop_
_entity_poly.entity_id
_entity_poly.type
_entity_poly.pdbx_seq_one_letter_code
_entity_poly.pdbx_strand_id
1 'polypeptide(L)'
;MYPFTLQGAMHFARMGLIEAWIHGFLNGPGHNKAFSDGLKLKRRYYVGPMLVELDKLNRCCGPEPGMIYRVDKDGFEGIVNGMIQALRNGWDMPPLIVNYAQGYCEVNDGNHRHEALKRIGVKAYYVIFWTTDPKDYQDLLLIQKGEKALA
;
A
#
# COMPACT_ATOMS: atom_id res chain seq x y z
N MET A 1 -10.29 8.12 17.59
CA MET A 1 -9.17 7.66 16.73
C MET A 1 -9.64 7.75 15.29
N TYR A 2 -8.93 8.47 14.42
CA TYR A 2 -9.23 8.43 12.98
C TYR A 2 -8.96 7.01 12.48
N PRO A 3 -9.92 6.29 11.88
CA PRO A 3 -9.73 4.87 11.55
C PRO A 3 -8.68 4.67 10.46
N PHE A 4 -8.44 5.68 9.62
CA PHE A 4 -7.62 5.59 8.42
C PHE A 4 -6.18 6.04 8.66
N THR A 5 -5.52 5.36 9.59
CA THR A 5 -4.10 5.54 9.92
C THR A 5 -3.42 4.18 9.99
N LEU A 6 -2.09 4.12 10.18
CA LEU A 6 -1.41 2.84 10.42
C LEU A 6 -1.95 2.14 11.67
N GLN A 7 -2.11 2.87 12.78
CA GLN A 7 -2.67 2.29 14.01
C GLN A 7 -4.10 1.77 13.80
N GLY A 8 -4.91 2.50 13.04
CA GLY A 8 -6.25 2.06 12.67
C GLY A 8 -6.25 0.79 11.81
N ALA A 9 -5.37 0.70 10.80
CA ALA A 9 -5.22 -0.49 9.98
C ALA A 9 -4.80 -1.71 10.81
N MET A 10 -3.84 -1.53 11.73
CA MET A 10 -3.39 -2.56 12.67
C MET A 10 -4.50 -3.04 13.61
N HIS A 11 -5.37 -2.13 14.05
CA HIS A 11 -6.52 -2.48 14.87
C HIS A 11 -7.54 -3.31 14.08
N PHE A 12 -7.90 -2.89 12.87
CA PHE A 12 -8.83 -3.63 12.01
C PHE A 12 -8.30 -5.00 11.61
N ALA A 13 -6.99 -5.11 11.31
CA ALA A 13 -6.36 -6.40 11.01
C ALA A 13 -6.49 -7.40 12.17
N ARG A 14 -6.25 -6.96 13.42
CA ARG A 14 -6.41 -7.81 14.61
C ARG A 14 -7.84 -8.31 14.82
N MET A 15 -8.83 -7.60 14.31
CA MET A 15 -10.24 -7.98 14.37
C MET A 15 -10.70 -8.81 13.15
N GLY A 16 -9.81 -9.10 12.19
CA GLY A 16 -10.19 -9.76 10.94
C GLY A 16 -10.98 -8.87 9.99
N LEU A 17 -10.91 -7.53 10.14
CA LEU A 17 -11.71 -6.54 9.40
C LEU A 17 -10.88 -5.73 8.40
N ILE A 18 -9.72 -6.24 7.96
CA ILE A 18 -8.81 -5.48 7.10
C ILE A 18 -9.44 -5.10 5.75
N GLU A 19 -10.30 -5.95 5.19
CA GLU A 19 -11.02 -5.65 3.94
C GLU A 19 -11.98 -4.45 4.10
N ALA A 20 -12.70 -4.38 5.23
CA ALA A 20 -13.56 -3.25 5.54
C ALA A 20 -12.75 -1.95 5.69
N TRP A 21 -11.56 -2.05 6.31
CA TRP A 21 -10.64 -0.92 6.42
C TRP A 21 -10.17 -0.43 5.04
N ILE A 22 -9.78 -1.34 4.14
CA ILE A 22 -9.32 -1.03 2.77
C ILE A 22 -10.42 -0.28 2.01
N HIS A 23 -11.64 -0.83 1.99
CA HIS A 23 -12.74 -0.18 1.29
C HIS A 23 -13.13 1.16 1.94
N GLY A 24 -13.13 1.25 3.26
CA GLY A 24 -13.36 2.52 3.95
C GLY A 24 -12.32 3.59 3.59
N PHE A 25 -11.04 3.20 3.56
CA PHE A 25 -9.94 4.09 3.22
C PHE A 25 -10.05 4.58 1.77
N LEU A 26 -10.18 3.66 0.82
CA LEU A 26 -10.25 3.96 -0.61
C LEU A 26 -11.46 4.82 -0.98
N ASN A 27 -12.62 4.63 -0.31
CA ASN A 27 -13.81 5.46 -0.53
C ASN A 27 -13.82 6.77 0.29
N GLY A 28 -12.88 6.93 1.22
CA GLY A 28 -12.72 8.13 2.04
C GLY A 28 -11.41 8.84 1.71
N PRO A 29 -10.48 8.96 2.68
CA PRO A 29 -9.27 9.78 2.52
C PRO A 29 -8.26 9.26 1.49
N GLY A 30 -8.37 8.01 1.02
CA GLY A 30 -7.59 7.49 -0.09
C GLY A 30 -8.04 7.99 -1.46
N HIS A 31 -9.27 8.49 -1.57
CA HIS A 31 -9.86 9.05 -2.81
C HIS A 31 -9.69 8.17 -4.05
N ASN A 32 -9.79 6.85 -3.89
CA ASN A 32 -9.54 5.85 -4.94
C ASN A 32 -10.71 4.85 -5.06
N LYS A 33 -11.90 5.41 -5.29
CA LYS A 33 -13.15 4.65 -5.42
C LYS A 33 -13.08 3.58 -6.53
N ALA A 34 -12.47 3.92 -7.68
CA ALA A 34 -12.33 3.00 -8.80
C ALA A 34 -11.55 1.73 -8.42
N PHE A 35 -10.47 1.88 -7.63
CA PHE A 35 -9.73 0.72 -7.14
C PHE A 35 -10.56 -0.11 -6.15
N SER A 36 -11.29 0.55 -5.23
CA SER A 36 -12.22 -0.16 -4.33
C SER A 36 -13.27 -0.95 -5.11
N ASP A 37 -13.85 -0.37 -6.17
CA ASP A 37 -14.85 -1.05 -6.99
C ASP A 37 -14.22 -2.22 -7.77
N GLY A 38 -13.00 -2.06 -8.29
CA GLY A 38 -12.24 -3.12 -8.96
C GLY A 38 -11.89 -4.30 -8.04
N LEU A 39 -11.59 -4.03 -6.77
CA LEU A 39 -11.36 -5.07 -5.77
C LEU A 39 -12.60 -5.95 -5.54
N LYS A 40 -13.82 -5.38 -5.63
CA LYS A 40 -15.08 -6.09 -5.43
C LYS A 40 -15.50 -7.00 -6.58
N LEU A 41 -14.87 -6.87 -7.76
CA LEU A 41 -15.26 -7.63 -8.95
C LEU A 41 -15.07 -9.15 -8.82
N LYS A 42 -14.17 -9.59 -7.94
CA LYS A 42 -14.00 -11.00 -7.57
C LYS A 42 -13.56 -11.07 -6.12
N ARG A 43 -13.60 -12.27 -5.54
CA ARG A 43 -13.01 -12.53 -4.22
C ARG A 43 -11.52 -12.14 -4.22
N ARG A 44 -11.08 -11.55 -3.11
CA ARG A 44 -9.69 -11.19 -2.83
C ARG A 44 -9.25 -11.83 -1.53
N TYR A 45 -7.94 -12.00 -1.43
CA TYR A 45 -7.28 -12.33 -0.17
C TYR A 45 -6.44 -11.13 0.25
N TYR A 46 -6.42 -10.85 1.54
CA TYR A 46 -5.70 -9.72 2.12
C TYR A 46 -4.79 -10.20 3.24
N VAL A 47 -3.57 -9.69 3.30
CA VAL A 47 -2.60 -10.00 4.37
C VAL A 47 -1.94 -8.71 4.85
N GLY A 48 -1.81 -8.58 6.17
CA GLY A 48 -1.13 -7.47 6.82
C GLY A 48 -2.04 -6.57 7.68
N PRO A 49 -1.57 -5.37 8.06
CA PRO A 49 -0.32 -4.75 7.61
C PRO A 49 0.96 -5.51 7.98
N MET A 50 1.91 -5.58 7.05
CA MET A 50 3.24 -6.22 7.21
C MET A 50 4.34 -5.20 6.97
N LEU A 51 5.43 -5.27 7.74
CA LEU A 51 6.60 -4.43 7.50
C LEU A 51 7.42 -5.00 6.33
N VAL A 52 7.63 -4.19 5.28
CA VAL A 52 8.27 -4.62 4.03
C VAL A 52 9.30 -3.59 3.58
N GLU A 53 10.43 -4.05 3.06
CA GLU A 53 11.44 -3.19 2.43
C GLU A 53 10.87 -2.46 1.21
N LEU A 54 11.03 -1.14 1.17
CA LEU A 54 10.45 -0.31 0.10
C LEU A 54 11.06 -0.58 -1.26
N ASP A 55 12.31 -1.06 -1.30
CA ASP A 55 13.01 -1.39 -2.54
C ASP A 55 12.49 -2.67 -3.21
N LYS A 56 11.69 -3.48 -2.50
CA LYS A 56 10.97 -4.64 -3.06
C LYS A 56 9.63 -4.26 -3.69
N LEU A 57 9.20 -3.01 -3.53
CA LEU A 57 7.91 -2.52 -4.02
C LEU A 57 8.09 -1.72 -5.30
N ASN A 58 7.25 -2.00 -6.28
CA ASN A 58 7.28 -1.34 -7.58
C ASN A 58 6.12 -0.35 -7.67
N ARG A 59 6.44 0.93 -7.87
CA ARG A 59 5.43 1.94 -8.18
C ARG A 59 4.86 1.67 -9.57
N CYS A 60 3.55 1.86 -9.72
CA CYS A 60 2.90 1.87 -11.03
C CYS A 60 2.42 3.28 -11.43
N CYS A 61 2.55 4.27 -10.54
CA CYS A 61 2.20 5.67 -10.78
C CYS A 61 3.40 6.59 -10.47
N GLY A 62 3.64 7.54 -11.38
CA GLY A 62 4.73 8.51 -11.28
C GLY A 62 5.00 9.26 -12.59
N PRO A 63 5.89 10.26 -12.59
CA PRO A 63 6.21 11.04 -13.77
C PRO A 63 7.19 10.34 -14.73
N GLU A 64 7.84 9.27 -14.27
CA GLU A 64 8.86 8.55 -15.01
C GLU A 64 8.30 7.92 -16.30
N PRO A 65 9.09 7.89 -17.39
CA PRO A 65 8.72 7.11 -18.57
C PRO A 65 8.49 5.64 -18.21
N GLY A 66 7.43 5.03 -18.77
CA GLY A 66 7.11 3.61 -18.56
C GLY A 66 6.19 3.31 -17.36
N MET A 67 5.81 4.31 -16.56
CA MET A 67 4.77 4.13 -15.55
C MET A 67 3.43 3.80 -16.21
N ILE A 68 2.72 2.80 -15.66
CA ILE A 68 1.36 2.42 -16.10
C ILE A 68 0.43 3.64 -16.02
N TYR A 69 0.52 4.37 -14.90
CA TYR A 69 -0.21 5.60 -14.65
C TYR A 69 0.78 6.77 -14.61
N ARG A 70 1.14 7.25 -15.80
CA ARG A 70 2.00 8.41 -15.93
C ARG A 70 1.27 9.69 -15.52
N VAL A 71 1.87 10.49 -14.65
CA VAL A 71 1.32 11.76 -14.19
C VAL A 71 2.27 12.93 -14.49
N ASP A 72 1.75 14.15 -14.34
CA ASP A 72 2.57 15.36 -14.43
C ASP A 72 3.66 15.39 -13.35
N LYS A 73 4.84 15.87 -13.73
CA LYS A 73 6.01 15.91 -12.85
C LYS A 73 5.82 16.91 -11.72
N ASP A 74 5.42 18.13 -12.03
CA ASP A 74 5.35 19.20 -11.02
C ASP A 74 4.25 18.92 -10.00
N GLY A 75 3.10 18.40 -10.46
CA GLY A 75 2.03 17.92 -9.60
C GLY A 75 2.46 16.77 -8.69
N PHE A 76 3.16 15.77 -9.23
CA PHE A 76 3.69 14.66 -8.44
C PHE A 76 4.68 15.13 -7.38
N GLU A 77 5.64 15.99 -7.75
CA GLU A 77 6.62 16.57 -6.85
C GLU A 77 5.97 17.40 -5.73
N GLY A 78 4.95 18.21 -6.05
CA GLY A 78 4.19 18.97 -5.08
C GLY A 78 3.53 18.09 -4.01
N ILE A 79 2.87 17.01 -4.45
CA ILE A 79 2.22 16.05 -3.54
C ILE A 79 3.26 15.33 -2.67
N VAL A 80 4.35 14.83 -3.27
CA VAL A 80 5.41 14.14 -2.53
C VAL A 80 6.03 15.06 -1.48
N ASN A 81 6.33 16.31 -1.81
CA ASN A 81 6.89 17.27 -0.87
C ASN A 81 5.93 17.58 0.28
N GLY A 82 4.62 17.72 0.00
CA GLY A 82 3.60 17.86 1.04
C GLY A 82 3.57 16.67 1.99
N MET A 83 3.63 15.44 1.46
CA MET A 83 3.67 14.22 2.26
C MET A 83 4.96 14.11 3.11
N ILE A 84 6.11 14.52 2.58
CA ILE A 84 7.37 14.58 3.33
C ILE A 84 7.24 15.51 4.55
N GLN A 85 6.63 16.69 4.39
CA GLN A 85 6.41 17.60 5.51
C GLN A 85 5.43 17.02 6.53
N ALA A 86 4.33 16.41 6.09
CA ALA A 86 3.38 15.75 6.98
C ALA A 86 4.04 14.61 7.78
N LEU A 87 4.86 13.78 7.13
CA LEU A 87 5.62 12.71 7.79
C LEU A 87 6.59 13.25 8.85
N ARG A 88 7.33 14.32 8.54
CA ARG A 88 8.22 14.99 9.50
C ARG A 88 7.48 15.57 10.70
N ASN A 89 6.21 15.94 10.51
CA ASN A 89 5.32 16.45 11.55
C ASN A 89 4.54 15.34 12.29
N GLY A 90 4.92 14.08 12.13
CA GLY A 90 4.35 12.97 12.90
C GLY A 90 3.03 12.42 12.34
N TRP A 91 2.76 12.59 11.05
CA TRP A 91 1.60 11.96 10.41
C TRP A 91 1.63 10.42 10.59
N ASP A 92 0.60 9.88 11.25
CA ASP A 92 0.32 8.44 11.34
C ASP A 92 -0.19 7.94 9.98
N MET A 93 0.75 7.89 9.02
CA MET A 93 0.44 7.63 7.61
C MET A 93 -0.19 6.24 7.44
N PRO A 94 -1.26 6.09 6.63
CA PRO A 94 -1.85 4.77 6.38
C PRO A 94 -0.85 3.86 5.65
N PRO A 95 -0.96 2.51 5.79
CA PRO A 95 -0.14 1.58 5.03
C PRO A 95 -0.36 1.72 3.52
N LEU A 96 0.62 1.25 2.75
CA LEU A 96 0.47 1.11 1.30
C LEU A 96 -0.43 -0.08 0.99
N ILE A 97 -1.13 -0.05 -0.15
CA ILE A 97 -1.92 -1.20 -0.61
C ILE A 97 -1.26 -1.76 -1.87
N VAL A 98 -0.82 -3.00 -1.78
CA VAL A 98 0.08 -3.62 -2.76
C VAL A 98 -0.52 -4.89 -3.32
N ASN A 99 -0.55 -5.05 -4.64
CA ASN A 99 -0.83 -6.33 -5.25
C ASN A 99 0.41 -7.22 -5.16
N TYR A 100 0.20 -8.46 -4.73
CA TYR A 100 1.19 -9.51 -4.89
C TYR A 100 0.69 -10.51 -5.93
N ALA A 101 1.48 -10.70 -6.99
CA ALA A 101 1.20 -11.66 -8.04
C ALA A 101 2.50 -12.31 -8.50
N GLN A 102 2.63 -13.63 -8.30
CA GLN A 102 3.78 -14.41 -8.79
C GLN A 102 5.15 -13.83 -8.39
N GLY A 103 5.27 -13.34 -7.15
CA GLY A 103 6.50 -12.72 -6.63
C GLY A 103 6.65 -11.22 -6.93
N TYR A 104 5.83 -10.65 -7.81
CA TYR A 104 5.86 -9.21 -8.11
C TYR A 104 4.98 -8.42 -7.14
N CYS A 105 5.54 -7.34 -6.57
CA CYS A 105 4.86 -6.45 -5.64
C CYS A 105 4.60 -5.09 -6.27
N GLU A 106 3.34 -4.79 -6.62
CA GLU A 106 2.95 -3.53 -7.25
C GLU A 106 2.16 -2.62 -6.28
N VAL A 107 2.59 -1.37 -6.14
CA VAL A 107 1.90 -0.37 -5.30
C VAL A 107 0.67 0.16 -6.04
N ASN A 108 -0.52 -0.39 -5.75
CA ASN A 108 -1.77 0.10 -6.36
C ASN A 108 -2.36 1.31 -5.63
N ASP A 109 -2.07 1.47 -4.33
CA ASP A 109 -2.38 2.69 -3.60
C ASP A 109 -1.21 3.12 -2.71
N GLY A 110 -0.90 4.43 -2.76
CA GLY A 110 0.20 5.03 -2.00
C GLY A 110 1.49 5.25 -2.78
N ASN A 111 1.46 5.36 -4.11
CA ASN A 111 2.66 5.65 -4.92
C ASN A 111 3.42 6.92 -4.48
N HIS A 112 2.71 8.04 -4.23
CA HIS A 112 3.35 9.25 -3.69
C HIS A 112 3.90 9.04 -2.26
N ARG A 113 3.20 8.24 -1.44
CA ARG A 113 3.64 7.90 -0.07
C ARG A 113 4.91 7.05 -0.09
N HIS A 114 4.98 6.07 -0.98
CA HIS A 114 6.17 5.25 -1.22
C HIS A 114 7.37 6.12 -1.61
N GLU A 115 7.18 7.03 -2.57
CA GLU A 115 8.25 7.96 -2.98
C GLU A 115 8.69 8.88 -1.84
N ALA A 116 7.73 9.46 -1.10
CA ALA A 116 8.03 10.32 0.04
C ALA A 116 8.86 9.59 1.11
N LEU A 117 8.50 8.35 1.44
CA LEU A 117 9.25 7.51 2.36
C LEU A 117 10.69 7.25 1.89
N LYS A 118 10.88 6.91 0.60
CA LYS A 118 12.22 6.68 0.03
C LYS A 118 13.09 7.93 0.13
N ARG A 119 12.54 9.11 -0.18
CA ARG A 119 13.28 10.39 -0.16
C ARG A 119 13.71 10.81 1.25
N ILE A 120 12.98 10.44 2.29
CA ILE A 120 13.38 10.68 3.68
C ILE A 120 14.24 9.55 4.27
N GLY A 121 14.64 8.57 3.46
CA GLY A 121 15.56 7.51 3.87
C GLY A 121 14.93 6.36 4.65
N VAL A 122 13.59 6.27 4.71
CA VAL A 122 12.92 5.10 5.30
C VAL A 122 13.22 3.86 4.44
N LYS A 123 13.60 2.76 5.09
CA LYS A 123 13.98 1.51 4.40
C LYS A 123 12.84 0.52 4.29
N ALA A 124 12.01 0.44 5.29
CA ALA A 124 10.86 -0.45 5.34
C ALA A 124 9.63 0.28 5.86
N TYR A 125 8.47 -0.10 5.35
CA TYR A 125 7.20 0.46 5.79
C TYR A 125 6.08 -0.56 5.75
N TYR A 126 4.96 -0.22 6.39
CA TYR A 126 3.81 -1.12 6.48
C TYR A 126 2.99 -1.15 5.20
N VAL A 127 2.66 -2.37 4.78
CA VAL A 127 1.93 -2.70 3.56
C VAL A 127 0.79 -3.64 3.87
N ILE A 128 -0.37 -3.42 3.26
CA ILE A 128 -1.43 -4.41 3.16
C ILE A 128 -1.35 -5.03 1.76
N PHE A 129 -1.10 -6.32 1.71
CA PHE A 129 -1.11 -7.07 0.46
C PHE A 129 -2.51 -7.48 0.07
N TRP A 130 -2.79 -7.50 -1.23
CA TRP A 130 -3.96 -8.15 -1.79
C TRP A 130 -3.58 -9.05 -2.97
N THR A 131 -4.30 -10.15 -3.13
CA THR A 131 -4.17 -11.04 -4.29
C THR A 131 -5.49 -11.72 -4.65
N THR A 132 -5.55 -12.28 -5.85
CA THR A 132 -6.68 -13.08 -6.34
C THR A 132 -6.36 -14.58 -6.33
N ASP A 133 -5.10 -14.95 -6.55
CA ASP A 133 -4.70 -16.36 -6.67
C ASP A 133 -4.53 -16.97 -5.26
N PRO A 134 -5.20 -18.09 -4.95
CA PRO A 134 -5.00 -18.80 -3.69
C PRO A 134 -3.54 -19.22 -3.44
N LYS A 135 -2.75 -19.49 -4.49
CA LYS A 135 -1.32 -19.82 -4.36
C LYS A 135 -0.51 -18.63 -3.87
N ASP A 136 -0.74 -17.46 -4.48
CA ASP A 136 -0.16 -16.20 -4.04
C ASP A 136 -0.56 -15.86 -2.61
N TYR A 137 -1.79 -16.19 -2.21
CA TYR A 137 -2.22 -16.03 -0.83
C TYR A 137 -1.44 -16.93 0.13
N GLN A 138 -1.22 -18.20 -0.20
CA GLN A 138 -0.39 -19.09 0.61
C GLN A 138 1.05 -18.57 0.74
N ASP A 139 1.62 -18.06 -0.36
CA ASP A 139 2.93 -17.42 -0.33
C ASP A 139 2.99 -16.26 0.66
N LEU A 140 2.00 -15.36 0.62
CA LEU A 140 1.93 -14.23 1.55
C LEU A 140 1.82 -14.69 3.02
N LEU A 141 1.10 -15.77 3.30
CA LEU A 141 1.02 -16.33 4.66
C LEU A 141 2.37 -16.88 5.14
N LEU A 142 3.14 -17.54 4.26
CA LEU A 142 4.49 -18.00 4.59
C LEU A 142 5.44 -16.81 4.81
N ILE A 143 5.33 -15.76 3.98
CA ILE A 143 6.12 -14.53 4.15
C ILE A 143 5.78 -13.84 5.47
N GLN A 144 4.50 -13.77 5.84
CA GLN A 144 4.07 -13.18 7.12
C GLN A 144 4.66 -13.92 8.33
N LYS A 145 4.82 -15.25 8.23
CA LYS A 145 5.45 -16.07 9.27
C LYS A 145 6.98 -16.03 9.26
N GLY A 146 7.60 -15.39 8.26
CA GLY A 146 9.05 -15.42 8.07
C GLY A 146 9.59 -16.74 7.51
N GLU A 147 8.71 -17.61 7.00
CA GLU A 147 9.05 -18.92 6.43
C GLU A 147 9.41 -18.82 4.94
N LYS A 148 9.13 -17.67 4.31
CA LYS A 148 9.49 -17.34 2.94
C LYS A 148 9.97 -15.89 2.85
N ALA A 149 11.01 -15.63 2.07
CA ALA A 149 11.43 -14.26 1.79
C ALA A 149 10.53 -13.64 0.70
N LEU A 150 10.21 -12.36 0.86
CA LEU A 150 9.68 -11.57 -0.25
C LEU A 150 10.80 -11.43 -1.29
N ALA A 151 10.50 -11.79 -2.53
CA ALA A 151 11.41 -11.72 -3.67
C ALA A 151 11.85 -10.28 -3.97
#